data_AF-A0A0Q4IUE3-F1
#
_entry.id   AF-A0A0Q4IUE3-F1
#
_cell.length_a   1.000
_cell.length_b   1.000
_cell.length_c   1.000
_cell.angle_alpha   90.00
_cell.angle_beta   90.00
_cell.angle_gamma   90.00
#
_symmetry.space_group_name_H-M   'P 1'
#
loop_
_entity.id
_entity.type
_entity.pdbx_description
1 polymer ?
#
loop_
_entity_poly.entity_id
_entity_poly.type
_entity_poly.pdbx_seq_one_letter_code
_entity_poly.pdbx_strand_id
1 'polypeptide(L)'
;MVAKRGTRGGPWASERLVNDNTLTPEARAHDHGATRARLTRGMAKVRPGSYAFEIVKRAAVGVFNDGFIHAGNLAYLALMTVFPFFIVAAAILSIFGQSVETVRAVESFLNVLPPNVGDLLRKPIADVLAARTGSLLWLGALVGLWTVGSFVETIRDIFHRAYGIKATAPFWKSRLGSSAVIILSVVIALLSFLVQGILTAAEQFIYRLVPFAQDAAGWVGLSRLIPGLLMFGALYLLFYSVTPSRYRYSKCRKWPGALFTTAWWVSATALLPVILSRLGGYDLTYGSLAGVVIMLLFFYVIGLGLVFGAHLNAALAEPPETTLEQPATDMQV
;
A
#
# COMPACT_ATOMS: atom_id res chain seq x y z
N MET A 1 9.56 -3.85 90.70
CA MET A 1 10.57 -3.51 89.67
C MET A 1 10.03 -3.95 88.31
N VAL A 2 9.25 -3.09 87.64
CA VAL A 2 9.63 -2.25 86.46
C VAL A 2 9.91 -3.13 85.23
N ALA A 3 8.99 -3.43 84.30
CA ALA A 3 8.20 -2.61 83.35
C ALA A 3 9.00 -1.97 82.19
N LYS A 4 8.74 -2.45 80.95
CA LYS A 4 8.72 -1.74 79.63
C LYS A 4 8.50 -2.80 78.53
N ARG A 5 7.33 -2.99 77.89
CA ARG A 5 6.50 -2.16 76.98
C ARG A 5 7.21 -1.57 75.75
N GLY A 6 6.69 -1.93 74.57
CA GLY A 6 6.82 -1.22 73.28
C GLY A 6 7.27 -2.14 72.15
N THR A 7 6.63 -2.27 70.97
CA THR A 7 5.57 -1.48 70.35
C THR A 7 4.95 -2.28 69.19
N ARG A 8 3.65 -2.02 68.96
CA ARG A 8 2.79 -2.54 67.88
C ARG A 8 3.29 -2.12 66.50
N GLY A 9 3.38 -3.04 65.55
CA GLY A 9 3.49 -2.74 64.12
C GLY A 9 2.11 -2.49 63.53
N GLY A 10 1.78 -1.22 63.28
CA GLY A 10 0.63 -0.81 62.48
C GLY A 10 1.04 -0.45 61.04
N PRO A 11 0.13 -0.50 60.06
CA PRO A 11 0.48 -0.54 58.64
C PRO A 11 0.23 0.82 57.96
N TRP A 12 1.20 1.73 57.93
CA TRP A 12 1.11 2.93 57.09
C TRP A 12 2.48 3.41 56.59
N ALA A 13 2.57 3.53 55.26
CA ALA A 13 3.37 4.48 54.49
C ALA A 13 4.91 4.48 54.65
N SER A 14 5.58 3.85 53.68
CA SER A 14 6.73 4.50 53.02
C SER A 14 6.65 4.28 51.51
N GLU A 15 5.85 5.13 50.86
CA GLU A 15 5.97 5.38 49.43
C GLU A 15 7.37 5.97 49.21
N ARG A 16 8.30 5.13 48.76
CA ARG A 16 9.61 5.57 48.28
C ARG A 16 9.38 6.46 47.07
N LEU A 17 9.41 7.78 47.27
CA LEU A 17 9.61 8.74 46.21
C LEU A 17 10.98 8.44 45.58
N VAL A 18 10.95 7.68 44.49
CA VAL A 18 12.12 7.45 43.65
C VAL A 18 12.50 8.82 43.08
N ASN A 19 13.67 9.31 43.47
CA ASN A 19 14.20 10.57 43.01
C ASN A 19 14.64 10.40 41.54
N ASP A 20 13.87 10.95 40.59
CA ASP A 20 14.07 10.82 39.13
C ASP A 20 15.46 11.28 38.63
N ASN A 21 16.22 12.01 39.47
CA ASN A 21 17.56 12.47 39.13
C ASN A 21 18.65 11.39 39.19
N THR A 22 18.36 10.16 39.62
CA THR A 22 19.36 9.05 39.61
C THR A 22 19.18 8.07 38.47
N LEU A 23 18.19 8.27 37.59
CA LEU A 23 17.96 7.40 36.43
C LEU A 23 18.93 7.75 35.30
N THR A 24 19.63 6.73 34.78
CA THR A 24 20.40 6.82 33.53
C THR A 24 19.47 7.28 32.39
N PRO A 25 19.99 7.95 31.34
CA PRO A 25 19.17 8.43 30.22
C PRO A 25 18.31 7.32 29.59
N GLU A 26 18.82 6.08 29.57
CA GLU A 26 18.14 4.89 29.08
C GLU A 26 16.98 4.45 29.99
N ALA A 27 17.15 4.52 31.32
CA ALA A 27 16.09 4.19 32.28
C ALA A 27 14.95 5.21 32.26
N ARG A 28 15.25 6.49 32.00
CA ARG A 28 14.24 7.56 31.83
C ARG A 28 13.40 7.38 30.55
N ALA A 29 14.02 6.93 29.46
CA ALA A 29 13.31 6.61 28.23
C ALA A 29 12.32 5.44 28.41
N HIS A 30 12.68 4.45 29.23
CA HIS A 30 11.80 3.33 29.57
C HIS A 30 10.62 3.75 30.46
N ASP A 31 10.82 4.64 31.42
CA ASP A 31 9.76 5.06 32.34
C ASP A 31 8.75 6.03 31.69
N HIS A 32 9.20 6.91 30.78
CA HIS A 32 8.30 7.67 29.92
C HIS A 32 7.50 6.77 28.96
N GLY A 33 8.09 5.66 28.49
CA GLY A 33 7.39 4.63 27.72
C GLY A 33 6.31 3.90 28.53
N ALA A 34 6.60 3.55 29.79
CA ALA A 34 5.67 2.90 30.70
C ALA A 34 4.53 3.84 31.15
N THR A 35 4.81 5.12 31.33
CA THR A 35 3.83 6.14 31.71
C THR A 35 2.92 6.51 30.52
N ARG A 36 3.45 6.61 29.30
CA ARG A 36 2.63 6.70 28.06
C ARG A 36 1.75 5.46 27.88
N ALA A 37 2.27 4.27 28.18
CA ALA A 37 1.52 3.02 28.13
C ALA A 37 0.42 2.91 29.20
N ARG A 38 0.58 3.59 30.35
CA ARG A 38 -0.46 3.69 31.39
C ARG A 38 -1.52 4.74 31.08
N LEU A 39 -1.15 5.87 30.48
CA LEU A 39 -2.10 6.90 30.03
C LEU A 39 -2.97 6.43 28.84
N THR A 40 -2.43 5.59 27.95
CA THR A 40 -3.23 4.92 26.91
C THR A 40 -4.15 3.83 27.48
N ARG A 41 -3.79 3.18 28.60
CA ARG A 41 -4.65 2.20 29.30
C ARG A 41 -5.92 2.81 29.92
N GLY A 42 -5.92 4.10 30.25
CA GLY A 42 -7.06 4.78 30.86
C GLY A 42 -8.19 5.19 29.90
N MET A 43 -7.96 5.16 28.58
CA MET A 43 -8.88 5.71 27.56
C MET A 43 -9.47 4.66 26.61
N ALA A 44 -9.78 3.44 27.06
CA ALA A 44 -10.33 2.43 26.16
C ALA A 44 -11.54 1.70 26.77
N LYS A 45 -12.61 2.44 27.06
CA LYS A 45 -13.96 1.88 27.17
C LYS A 45 -14.70 2.22 25.89
N VAL A 46 -14.57 1.36 24.87
CA VAL A 46 -15.06 1.69 23.53
C VAL A 46 -16.19 0.75 23.09
N ARG A 47 -17.38 1.34 22.91
CA ARG A 47 -18.59 0.78 22.28
C ARG A 47 -18.25 0.14 20.91
N PRO A 48 -19.09 -0.77 20.36
CA PRO A 48 -18.82 -1.44 19.08
C PRO A 48 -18.52 -0.50 17.89
N GLY A 49 -19.08 0.72 17.85
CA GLY A 49 -18.73 1.73 16.83
C GLY A 49 -17.32 2.32 16.97
N SER A 50 -16.75 2.26 18.17
CA SER A 50 -15.41 2.79 18.44
C SER A 50 -14.28 1.79 18.22
N TYR A 51 -14.56 0.49 18.05
CA TYR A 51 -13.55 -0.46 17.58
C TYR A 51 -13.10 -0.12 16.14
N ALA A 52 -14.06 0.01 15.21
CA ALA A 52 -13.76 0.38 13.82
C ALA A 52 -13.08 1.76 13.74
N PHE A 53 -13.55 2.73 14.54
CA PHE A 53 -12.93 4.05 14.63
C PHE A 53 -11.48 3.98 15.12
N GLU A 54 -11.18 3.23 16.19
CA GLU A 54 -9.82 3.11 16.70
C GLU A 54 -8.89 2.40 15.71
N ILE A 55 -9.38 1.39 14.96
CA ILE A 55 -8.63 0.75 13.88
C ILE A 55 -8.30 1.75 12.76
N VAL A 56 -9.29 2.50 12.28
CA VAL A 56 -9.12 3.50 11.22
C VAL A 56 -8.20 4.63 11.69
N LYS A 57 -8.36 5.10 12.92
CA LYS A 57 -7.50 6.11 13.55
C LYS A 57 -6.06 5.62 13.67
N ARG A 58 -5.83 4.40 14.14
CA ARG A 58 -4.48 3.80 14.20
C ARG A 58 -3.86 3.70 12.81
N ALA A 59 -4.65 3.33 11.80
CA ALA A 59 -4.18 3.29 10.42
C ALA A 59 -3.82 4.69 9.90
N ALA A 60 -4.68 5.68 10.13
CA ALA A 60 -4.43 7.07 9.74
C ALA A 60 -3.18 7.65 10.42
N VAL A 61 -3.02 7.45 11.73
CA VAL A 61 -1.82 7.89 12.48
C VAL A 61 -0.55 7.24 11.94
N GLY A 62 -0.60 5.95 11.57
CA GLY A 62 0.51 5.27 10.90
C GLY A 62 0.90 5.94 9.58
N VAL A 63 -0.09 6.29 8.76
CA VAL A 63 0.12 7.01 7.49
C VAL A 63 0.69 8.41 7.72
N PHE A 64 0.22 9.14 8.73
CA PHE A 64 0.71 10.49 9.03
C PHE A 64 2.16 10.51 9.49
N ASN A 65 2.61 9.50 10.24
CA ASN A 65 3.98 9.47 10.77
C ASN A 65 5.02 9.20 9.67
N ASP A 66 4.83 8.12 8.90
CA ASP A 66 5.84 7.67 7.94
C ASP A 66 5.27 7.41 6.52
N GLY A 67 3.95 7.29 6.40
CA GLY A 67 3.30 6.80 5.19
C GLY A 67 3.43 7.71 3.97
N PHE A 68 3.48 9.03 4.17
CA PHE A 68 3.67 10.00 3.08
C PHE A 68 5.03 9.86 2.39
N ILE A 69 6.11 9.69 3.18
CA ILE A 69 7.47 9.52 2.65
C ILE A 69 7.56 8.22 1.86
N HIS A 70 6.99 7.13 2.40
CA HIS A 70 6.99 5.84 1.73
C HIS A 70 6.14 5.84 0.45
N ALA A 71 4.98 6.50 0.46
CA ALA A 71 4.16 6.67 -0.74
C ALA A 71 4.90 7.47 -1.82
N GLY A 72 5.65 8.51 -1.42
CA GLY A 72 6.52 9.27 -2.33
C GLY A 72 7.63 8.43 -2.95
N ASN A 73 8.36 7.66 -2.13
CA ASN A 73 9.39 6.74 -2.63
C ASN A 73 8.78 5.66 -3.56
N LEU A 74 7.64 5.10 -3.18
CA LEU A 74 6.91 4.14 -4.01
C LEU A 74 6.49 4.75 -5.35
N ALA A 75 6.05 6.01 -5.36
CA ALA A 75 5.66 6.72 -6.58
C ALA A 75 6.85 6.96 -7.53
N TYR A 76 7.99 7.38 -6.98
CA TYR A 76 9.23 7.54 -7.73
C TYR A 76 9.69 6.21 -8.35
N LEU A 77 9.69 5.13 -7.56
CA LEU A 77 10.07 3.80 -8.05
C LEU A 77 9.03 3.23 -9.02
N ALA A 78 7.74 3.50 -8.83
CA ALA A 78 6.69 3.15 -9.78
C ALA A 78 6.94 3.83 -11.13
N LEU A 79 7.23 5.13 -11.14
CA LEU A 79 7.59 5.88 -12.34
C LEU A 79 8.77 5.25 -13.08
N MET A 80 9.84 4.93 -12.36
CA MET A 80 11.04 4.32 -12.93
C MET A 80 10.80 2.89 -13.44
N THR A 81 9.84 2.15 -12.85
CA THR A 81 9.48 0.78 -13.27
C THR A 81 8.47 0.72 -14.41
N VAL A 82 7.90 1.86 -14.85
CA VAL A 82 6.98 1.93 -16.00
C VAL A 82 7.63 1.33 -17.26
N PHE A 83 8.89 1.67 -17.54
CA PHE A 83 9.58 1.13 -18.72
C PHE A 83 9.80 -0.39 -18.64
N PRO A 84 10.40 -0.94 -17.56
CA PRO A 84 10.47 -2.39 -17.36
C PRO A 84 9.12 -3.11 -17.47
N PHE A 85 8.04 -2.50 -16.96
CA PHE A 85 6.70 -3.07 -17.07
C PHE A 85 6.25 -3.22 -18.53
N PHE A 86 6.42 -2.19 -19.37
CA PHE A 86 6.04 -2.28 -20.78
C PHE A 86 6.88 -3.30 -21.56
N ILE A 87 8.15 -3.47 -21.22
CA ILE A 87 9.01 -4.50 -21.80
C ILE A 87 8.42 -5.89 -21.52
N VAL A 88 8.10 -6.17 -20.26
CA VAL A 88 7.54 -7.46 -19.85
C VAL A 88 6.16 -7.67 -20.48
N ALA A 89 5.30 -6.65 -20.48
CA ALA A 89 3.99 -6.71 -21.10
C ALA A 89 4.12 -7.04 -22.61
N ALA A 90 5.01 -6.34 -23.32
CA ALA A 90 5.25 -6.60 -24.74
C ALA A 90 5.82 -8.01 -24.99
N ALA A 91 6.73 -8.47 -24.14
CA ALA A 91 7.27 -9.82 -24.21
C ALA A 91 6.18 -10.88 -24.01
N ILE A 92 5.28 -10.70 -23.03
CA ILE A 92 4.14 -11.60 -22.80
C ILE A 92 3.22 -11.60 -24.03
N LEU A 93 2.86 -10.43 -24.55
CA LEU A 93 2.02 -10.32 -25.76
C LEU A 93 2.69 -11.01 -26.96
N SER A 94 4.01 -10.91 -27.11
CA SER A 94 4.75 -11.56 -28.20
C SER A 94 4.67 -13.09 -28.17
N ILE A 95 4.49 -13.69 -26.98
CA ILE A 95 4.32 -15.14 -26.81
C ILE A 95 2.95 -15.60 -27.35
N PHE A 96 1.93 -14.74 -27.30
CA PHE A 96 0.58 -15.05 -27.78
C PHE A 96 0.38 -14.82 -29.30
N GLY A 97 1.41 -14.32 -29.99
CA GLY A 97 1.47 -14.27 -31.45
C GLY A 97 1.21 -12.88 -32.04
N GLN A 98 2.08 -12.49 -32.98
CA GLN A 98 2.12 -11.28 -33.83
C GLN A 98 2.71 -10.01 -33.19
N SER A 99 3.99 -9.75 -33.52
CA SER A 99 4.73 -8.52 -33.19
C SER A 99 4.03 -7.22 -33.61
N VAL A 100 3.17 -7.29 -34.65
CA VAL A 100 2.37 -6.15 -35.13
C VAL A 100 1.22 -5.83 -34.16
N GLU A 101 0.61 -6.83 -33.55
CA GLU A 101 -0.48 -6.66 -32.59
C GLU A 101 0.04 -6.12 -31.24
N THR A 102 1.25 -6.52 -30.82
CA THR A 102 1.92 -5.95 -29.65
C THR A 102 2.17 -4.44 -29.79
N VAL A 103 2.67 -3.99 -30.95
CA VAL A 103 2.88 -2.57 -31.23
C VAL A 103 1.56 -1.81 -31.27
N ARG A 104 0.51 -2.38 -31.87
CA ARG A 104 -0.84 -1.80 -31.89
C ARG A 104 -1.48 -1.73 -30.51
N ALA A 105 -1.25 -2.72 -29.64
CA ALA A 105 -1.73 -2.72 -28.26
C ALA A 105 -1.04 -1.63 -27.42
N VAL A 106 0.27 -1.47 -27.60
CA VAL A 106 1.05 -0.38 -26.99
C VAL A 106 0.59 0.98 -27.52
N GLU A 107 0.38 1.15 -28.82
CA GLU A 107 -0.17 2.39 -29.37
C GLU A 107 -1.58 2.69 -28.85
N SER A 108 -2.44 1.67 -28.77
CA SER A 108 -3.79 1.81 -28.21
C SER A 108 -3.73 2.23 -26.74
N PHE A 109 -2.77 1.71 -25.97
CA PHE A 109 -2.51 2.15 -24.60
C PHE A 109 -2.08 3.62 -24.54
N LEU A 110 -1.12 4.03 -25.38
CA LEU A 110 -0.63 5.41 -25.41
C LEU A 110 -1.74 6.40 -25.79
N ASN A 111 -2.70 5.97 -26.60
CA ASN A 111 -3.85 6.77 -27.00
C ASN A 111 -4.93 6.90 -25.91
N VAL A 112 -4.93 6.03 -24.89
CA VAL A 112 -5.83 6.11 -23.72
C VAL A 112 -5.26 7.02 -22.63
N LEU A 113 -3.94 7.21 -22.61
CA LEU A 113 -3.29 8.19 -21.75
C LEU A 113 -3.61 9.62 -22.23
N PRO A 114 -3.55 10.64 -21.34
CA PRO A 114 -3.55 12.03 -21.77
C PRO A 114 -2.50 12.24 -22.88
N PRO A 115 -2.77 13.02 -23.93
CA PRO A 115 -1.89 13.16 -25.10
C PRO A 115 -0.43 13.43 -24.71
N ASN A 116 -0.25 14.32 -23.73
CA ASN A 116 1.06 14.74 -23.21
C ASN A 116 1.85 13.60 -22.54
N VAL A 117 1.16 12.60 -21.97
CA VAL A 117 1.77 11.42 -21.33
C VAL A 117 2.04 10.33 -22.37
N GLY A 118 1.10 10.13 -23.30
CA GLY A 118 1.26 9.21 -24.42
C GLY A 118 2.48 9.56 -25.27
N ASP A 119 2.62 10.83 -25.67
CA ASP A 119 3.74 11.31 -26.48
C ASP A 119 5.10 11.17 -25.78
N LEU A 120 5.14 11.40 -24.47
CA LEU A 120 6.36 11.26 -23.66
C LEU A 120 6.84 9.81 -23.59
N LEU A 121 5.91 8.86 -23.52
CA LEU A 121 6.22 7.43 -23.38
C LEU A 121 6.41 6.74 -24.73
N ARG A 122 5.85 7.29 -25.82
CA ARG A 122 5.84 6.68 -27.16
C ARG A 122 7.23 6.38 -27.70
N LYS A 123 8.12 7.38 -27.70
CA LYS A 123 9.49 7.23 -28.23
C LYS A 123 10.34 6.27 -27.40
N PRO A 124 10.44 6.41 -26.06
CA PRO A 124 11.19 5.44 -25.25
C PRO A 124 10.68 4.01 -25.37
N ILE A 125 9.36 3.79 -25.44
CA ILE A 125 8.80 2.44 -25.61
C ILE A 125 9.13 1.90 -27.01
N ALA A 126 9.00 2.71 -28.06
CA ALA A 126 9.36 2.31 -29.42
C ALA A 126 10.86 1.96 -29.53
N ASP A 127 11.74 2.77 -28.95
CA ASP A 127 13.19 2.56 -28.94
C ASP A 127 13.55 1.24 -28.24
N VAL A 128 12.84 0.91 -27.15
CA VAL A 128 13.04 -0.33 -26.39
C VAL A 128 12.49 -1.56 -27.13
N LEU A 129 11.36 -1.44 -27.83
CA LEU A 129 10.83 -2.52 -28.68
C LEU A 129 11.69 -2.76 -29.93
N ALA A 130 12.34 -1.70 -30.44
CA ALA A 130 13.25 -1.77 -31.58
C ALA A 130 14.64 -2.28 -31.20
N ALA A 131 15.12 -1.96 -30.00
CA ALA A 131 16.41 -2.43 -29.51
C ALA A 131 16.35 -3.94 -29.18
N ARG A 132 16.79 -4.78 -30.12
CA ARG A 132 16.88 -6.25 -29.93
C ARG A 132 18.25 -6.72 -29.43
N THR A 133 19.33 -5.94 -29.61
CA THR A 133 20.70 -6.27 -29.16
C THR A 133 21.52 -5.00 -28.84
N GLY A 134 22.50 -5.08 -27.92
CA GLY A 134 23.46 -3.99 -27.64
C GLY A 134 23.79 -3.73 -26.16
N SER A 135 24.81 -2.92 -25.88
CA SER A 135 25.26 -2.54 -24.52
C SER A 135 24.23 -1.68 -23.76
N LEU A 136 23.44 -0.87 -24.48
CA LEU A 136 22.35 -0.08 -23.91
C LEU A 136 21.23 -0.95 -23.32
N LEU A 137 20.94 -2.11 -23.93
CA LEU A 137 19.95 -3.05 -23.40
C LEU A 137 20.41 -3.66 -22.09
N TRP A 138 21.69 -4.04 -21.99
CA TRP A 138 22.25 -4.57 -20.75
C TRP A 138 22.23 -3.52 -19.64
N LEU A 139 22.54 -2.25 -19.97
CA LEU A 139 22.45 -1.15 -19.03
C LEU A 139 20.99 -0.93 -18.58
N GLY A 140 20.04 -0.89 -19.51
CA GLY A 140 18.61 -0.75 -19.21
C GLY A 140 18.07 -1.93 -18.40
N ALA A 141 18.50 -3.16 -18.69
CA ALA A 141 18.14 -4.34 -17.92
C ALA A 141 18.70 -4.29 -16.49
N LEU A 142 19.93 -3.82 -16.30
CA LEU A 142 20.53 -3.68 -14.97
C LEU A 142 19.82 -2.61 -14.15
N VAL A 143 19.57 -1.43 -14.74
CA VAL A 143 18.79 -0.35 -14.10
C VAL A 143 17.37 -0.82 -13.81
N GLY A 144 16.74 -1.53 -14.73
CA GLY A 144 15.40 -2.10 -14.55
C GLY A 144 15.37 -3.11 -13.41
N LEU A 145 16.32 -4.04 -13.35
CA LEU A 145 16.42 -5.04 -12.28
C LEU A 145 16.64 -4.37 -10.92
N TRP A 146 17.50 -3.35 -10.87
CA TRP A 146 17.74 -2.57 -9.64
C TRP A 146 16.49 -1.82 -9.19
N THR A 147 15.78 -1.19 -10.13
CA THR A 147 14.56 -0.42 -9.82
C THR A 147 13.43 -1.34 -9.38
N VAL A 148 13.20 -2.46 -10.08
CA VAL A 148 12.18 -3.45 -9.70
C VAL A 148 12.51 -4.07 -8.34
N GLY A 149 13.78 -4.41 -8.09
CA GLY A 149 14.22 -4.90 -6.78
C GLY A 149 13.96 -3.88 -5.66
N SER A 150 14.27 -2.61 -5.90
CA SER A 150 14.02 -1.50 -4.96
C SER A 150 12.54 -1.26 -4.72
N PHE A 151 11.71 -1.37 -5.77
CA PHE A 151 10.25 -1.26 -5.68
C PHE A 151 9.66 -2.37 -4.81
N VAL A 152 10.06 -3.62 -5.04
CA VAL A 152 9.66 -4.77 -4.24
C VAL A 152 10.07 -4.60 -2.78
N GLU A 153 11.30 -4.18 -2.50
CA GLU A 153 11.75 -3.99 -1.12
C GLU A 153 11.03 -2.83 -0.44
N THR A 154 10.70 -1.76 -1.18
CA THR A 154 9.89 -0.64 -0.65
C THR A 154 8.50 -1.10 -0.23
N ILE A 155 7.83 -1.93 -1.04
CA ILE A 155 6.55 -2.53 -0.66
C ILE A 155 6.72 -3.38 0.61
N ARG A 156 7.78 -4.17 0.72
CA ARG A 156 8.03 -4.99 1.92
C ARG A 156 8.28 -4.14 3.15
N ASP A 157 9.07 -3.08 3.02
CA ASP A 157 9.37 -2.16 4.11
C ASP A 157 8.10 -1.47 4.62
N ILE A 158 7.21 -1.01 3.73
CA ILE A 158 5.89 -0.44 4.09
C ILE A 158 5.11 -1.41 4.98
N PHE A 159 5.02 -2.68 4.60
CA PHE A 159 4.29 -3.67 5.39
C PHE A 159 5.02 -4.00 6.71
N HIS A 160 6.34 -4.22 6.69
CA HIS A 160 7.06 -4.48 7.95
C HIS A 160 6.88 -3.36 8.96
N ARG A 161 6.96 -2.10 8.52
CA ARG A 161 6.70 -0.92 9.34
C ARG A 161 5.26 -0.84 9.81
N ALA A 162 4.29 -1.10 8.93
CA ALA A 162 2.88 -1.11 9.30
C ALA A 162 2.60 -2.11 10.43
N TYR A 163 3.24 -3.28 10.40
CA TYR A 163 3.14 -4.31 11.43
C TYR A 163 4.12 -4.12 12.61
N GLY A 164 4.88 -3.02 12.67
CA GLY A 164 5.81 -2.73 13.76
C GLY A 164 7.01 -3.67 13.86
N ILE A 165 7.33 -4.42 12.81
CA ILE A 165 8.45 -5.37 12.78
C ILE A 165 9.67 -4.68 12.18
N LYS A 166 10.77 -4.60 12.96
CA LYS A 166 12.06 -4.20 12.42
C LYS A 166 12.60 -5.31 11.51
N ALA A 167 13.08 -4.97 10.32
CA ALA A 167 13.60 -5.95 9.36
C ALA A 167 14.91 -6.59 9.90
N THR A 168 14.83 -7.78 10.49
CA THR A 168 16.00 -8.46 11.12
C THR A 168 16.66 -9.53 10.24
N ALA A 169 16.06 -9.93 9.11
CA ALA A 169 16.51 -11.09 8.35
C ALA A 169 17.36 -10.74 7.11
N PRO A 170 18.47 -11.46 6.84
CA PRO A 170 19.31 -11.25 5.66
C PRO A 170 18.55 -11.49 4.34
N PHE A 171 18.86 -10.65 3.35
CA PHE A 171 18.13 -10.44 2.09
C PHE A 171 17.96 -11.69 1.20
N TRP A 172 18.83 -12.71 1.30
CA TRP A 172 18.96 -13.70 0.22
C TRP A 172 18.28 -15.06 0.48
N LYS A 173 18.18 -15.52 1.74
CA LYS A 173 17.80 -16.94 2.03
C LYS A 173 16.29 -17.25 2.06
N SER A 174 15.40 -16.26 1.96
CA SER A 174 13.93 -16.47 2.03
C SER A 174 13.12 -15.56 1.08
N ARG A 175 13.79 -14.71 0.31
CA ARG A 175 13.17 -13.51 -0.30
C ARG A 175 12.86 -13.63 -1.79
N LEU A 176 13.59 -14.46 -2.54
CA LEU A 176 13.40 -14.61 -4.00
C LEU A 176 12.00 -15.11 -4.38
N GLY A 177 11.51 -16.17 -3.72
CA GLY A 177 10.18 -16.73 -4.01
C GLY A 177 9.03 -15.75 -3.71
N SER A 178 9.18 -14.90 -2.68
CA SER A 178 8.18 -13.88 -2.37
C SER A 178 8.28 -12.65 -3.27
N SER A 179 9.48 -12.30 -3.73
CA SER A 179 9.65 -11.21 -4.71
C SER A 179 8.98 -11.51 -6.04
N ALA A 180 9.04 -12.76 -6.52
CA ALA A 180 8.33 -13.16 -7.75
C ALA A 180 6.80 -13.01 -7.61
N VAL A 181 6.23 -13.39 -6.47
CA VAL A 181 4.79 -13.23 -6.20
C VAL A 181 4.40 -11.75 -6.11
N ILE A 182 5.24 -10.90 -5.50
CA ILE A 182 5.02 -9.44 -5.45
C ILE A 182 5.01 -8.86 -6.86
N ILE A 183 6.02 -9.18 -7.67
CA ILE A 183 6.11 -8.72 -9.07
C ILE A 183 4.88 -9.18 -9.85
N LEU A 184 4.53 -10.47 -9.77
CA LEU A 184 3.36 -11.02 -10.45
C LEU A 184 2.07 -10.31 -10.02
N SER A 185 1.89 -10.06 -8.72
CA SER A 185 0.72 -9.36 -8.20
C SER A 185 0.63 -7.92 -8.73
N VAL A 186 1.76 -7.21 -8.78
CA VAL A 186 1.81 -5.84 -9.33
C VAL A 186 1.53 -5.85 -10.83
N VAL A 187 2.10 -6.79 -11.59
CA VAL A 187 1.84 -6.92 -13.04
C VAL A 187 0.37 -7.21 -13.30
N ILE A 188 -0.25 -8.15 -12.57
CA ILE A 188 -1.69 -8.45 -12.74
C ILE A 188 -2.54 -7.24 -12.37
N ALA A 189 -2.20 -6.51 -11.30
CA ALA A 189 -2.90 -5.28 -10.91
C ALA A 189 -2.83 -4.22 -12.02
N LEU A 190 -1.65 -3.98 -12.58
CA LEU A 190 -1.46 -3.05 -13.70
C LEU A 190 -2.20 -3.51 -14.95
N LEU A 191 -2.13 -4.79 -15.33
CA LEU A 191 -2.89 -5.34 -16.46
C LEU A 191 -4.40 -5.18 -16.26
N SER A 192 -4.90 -5.41 -15.04
CA SER A 192 -6.30 -5.21 -14.70
C SER A 192 -6.73 -3.75 -14.87
N PHE A 193 -5.88 -2.82 -14.43
CA PHE A 193 -6.08 -1.39 -14.67
C PHE A 193 -6.09 -1.03 -16.16
N LEU A 194 -5.19 -1.62 -16.96
CA LEU A 194 -5.15 -1.41 -18.41
C LEU A 194 -6.43 -1.90 -19.10
N VAL A 195 -6.86 -3.11 -18.79
CA VAL A 195 -8.10 -3.69 -19.33
C VAL A 195 -9.30 -2.83 -18.95
N GLN A 196 -9.36 -2.35 -17.70
CA GLN A 196 -10.42 -1.44 -17.25
C GLN A 196 -10.45 -0.13 -18.04
N GLY A 197 -9.28 0.45 -18.34
CA GLY A 197 -9.16 1.65 -19.18
C GLY A 197 -9.65 1.42 -20.61
N ILE A 198 -9.26 0.31 -21.23
CA ILE A 198 -9.68 -0.06 -22.59
C ILE A 198 -11.20 -0.27 -22.65
N LEU A 199 -11.77 -1.01 -21.70
CA LEU A 199 -13.23 -1.22 -21.62
C LEU A 199 -13.97 0.12 -21.49
N THR A 200 -13.48 1.02 -20.64
CA THR A 200 -14.09 2.34 -20.45
C THR A 200 -14.06 3.17 -21.74
N ALA A 201 -12.93 3.15 -22.45
CA ALA A 201 -12.79 3.87 -23.73
C ALA A 201 -13.67 3.27 -24.84
N ALA A 202 -13.72 1.94 -24.95
CA ALA A 202 -14.55 1.23 -25.91
C ALA A 202 -16.05 1.49 -25.67
N GLU A 203 -16.49 1.49 -24.41
CA GLU A 203 -17.87 1.84 -24.04
C GLU A 203 -18.20 3.28 -24.44
N GLN A 204 -17.34 4.25 -24.10
CA GLN A 204 -17.54 5.65 -24.50
C GLN A 204 -17.64 5.80 -26.02
N PHE A 205 -16.87 5.04 -26.78
CA PHE A 205 -16.93 5.01 -28.24
C PHE A 205 -18.26 4.42 -28.74
N ILE A 206 -18.68 3.27 -28.22
CA ILE A 206 -19.95 2.62 -28.58
C ILE A 206 -21.15 3.53 -28.26
N TYR A 207 -21.15 4.19 -27.10
CA TYR A 207 -22.23 5.12 -26.71
C TYR A 207 -22.34 6.34 -27.64
N ARG A 208 -21.23 6.78 -28.25
CA ARG A 208 -21.25 7.85 -29.26
C ARG A 208 -21.85 7.39 -30.59
N LEU A 209 -21.68 6.13 -30.96
CA LEU A 209 -22.20 5.59 -32.24
C LEU A 209 -23.63 5.06 -32.15
N VAL A 210 -24.05 4.48 -31.01
CA VAL A 210 -25.38 3.88 -30.85
C VAL A 210 -26.05 4.40 -29.57
N PRO A 211 -26.67 5.59 -29.61
CA PRO A 211 -27.29 6.22 -28.43
C PRO A 211 -28.44 5.41 -27.82
N PHE A 212 -29.07 4.49 -28.57
CA PHE A 212 -30.17 3.64 -28.10
C PHE A 212 -29.71 2.39 -27.34
N ALA A 213 -28.41 2.10 -27.28
CA ALA A 213 -27.87 0.95 -26.52
C ALA A 213 -27.72 1.24 -25.00
N GLN A 214 -28.36 2.30 -24.49
CA GLN A 214 -28.32 2.68 -23.07
C GLN A 214 -28.87 1.56 -22.14
N ASP A 215 -29.80 0.73 -22.64
CA ASP A 215 -30.36 -0.41 -21.90
C ASP A 215 -29.40 -1.62 -21.79
N ALA A 216 -28.24 -1.58 -22.44
CA ALA A 216 -27.16 -2.56 -22.23
C ALA A 216 -26.37 -2.33 -20.91
N ALA A 217 -26.89 -1.50 -19.99
CA ALA A 217 -26.31 -1.21 -18.68
C ALA A 217 -26.00 -2.48 -17.86
N GLY A 218 -26.77 -3.56 -18.05
CA GLY A 218 -26.52 -4.86 -17.41
C GLY A 218 -25.23 -5.56 -17.87
N TRP A 219 -24.86 -5.42 -19.15
CA TRP A 219 -23.63 -6.02 -19.71
C TRP A 219 -22.40 -5.19 -19.33
N VAL A 220 -22.55 -3.86 -19.24
CA VAL A 220 -21.51 -2.90 -18.84
C VAL A 220 -21.17 -2.99 -17.35
N GLY A 221 -22.15 -3.30 -16.49
CA GLY A 221 -21.88 -3.62 -15.10
C GLY A 221 -21.01 -4.86 -14.95
N LEU A 222 -21.34 -5.93 -15.69
CA LEU A 222 -20.65 -7.21 -15.60
C LEU A 222 -19.22 -7.17 -16.19
N SER A 223 -19.03 -6.44 -17.30
CA SER A 223 -17.71 -6.25 -17.93
C SER A 223 -16.72 -5.56 -16.98
N ARG A 224 -17.18 -4.59 -16.19
CA ARG A 224 -16.36 -3.84 -15.23
C ARG A 224 -16.05 -4.60 -13.94
N LEU A 225 -16.89 -5.58 -13.58
CA LEU A 225 -16.64 -6.43 -12.40
C LEU A 225 -15.42 -7.32 -12.59
N ILE A 226 -15.13 -7.78 -13.81
CA ILE A 226 -14.01 -8.70 -14.07
C ILE A 226 -12.66 -8.02 -13.77
N PRO A 227 -12.31 -6.84 -14.35
CA PRO A 227 -11.06 -6.15 -14.00
C PRO A 227 -10.99 -5.74 -12.53
N GLY A 228 -12.11 -5.33 -11.93
CA GLY A 228 -12.17 -5.00 -10.50
C GLY A 228 -11.87 -6.20 -9.60
N LEU A 229 -12.40 -7.38 -9.93
CA LEU A 229 -12.14 -8.61 -9.20
C LEU A 229 -10.71 -9.11 -9.40
N LEU A 230 -10.16 -9.01 -10.62
CA LEU A 230 -8.76 -9.32 -10.90
C LEU A 230 -7.82 -8.39 -10.14
N MET A 231 -8.10 -7.08 -10.12
CA MET A 231 -7.36 -6.10 -9.32
C MET A 231 -7.42 -6.43 -7.82
N PHE A 232 -8.61 -6.76 -7.31
CA PHE A 232 -8.77 -7.19 -5.92
C PHE A 232 -7.98 -8.47 -5.62
N GLY A 233 -8.05 -9.48 -6.48
CA GLY A 233 -7.30 -10.73 -6.33
C GLY A 233 -5.78 -10.50 -6.35
N ALA A 234 -5.31 -9.64 -7.25
CA ALA A 234 -3.91 -9.24 -7.35
C ALA A 234 -3.42 -8.52 -6.08
N LEU A 235 -4.17 -7.54 -5.60
CA LEU A 235 -3.84 -6.83 -4.35
C LEU A 235 -3.98 -7.75 -3.14
N TYR A 236 -4.93 -8.69 -3.12
CA TYR A 236 -5.04 -9.69 -2.07
C TYR A 236 -3.80 -10.60 -2.03
N LEU A 237 -3.35 -11.09 -3.19
CA LEU A 237 -2.14 -11.89 -3.32
C LEU A 237 -0.89 -11.11 -2.87
N LEU A 238 -0.80 -9.84 -3.25
CA LEU A 238 0.24 -8.93 -2.80
C LEU A 238 0.25 -8.83 -1.28
N PHE A 239 -0.88 -8.45 -0.68
CA PHE A 239 -1.02 -8.27 0.75
C PHE A 239 -0.69 -9.56 1.52
N TYR A 240 -1.16 -10.71 1.02
CA TYR A 240 -0.84 -12.00 1.61
C TYR A 240 0.65 -12.34 1.55
N SER A 241 1.29 -12.12 0.39
CA SER A 241 2.69 -12.46 0.15
C SER A 241 3.68 -11.54 0.87
N VAL A 242 3.31 -10.30 1.13
CA VAL A 242 4.14 -9.31 1.82
C VAL A 242 3.91 -9.35 3.33
N THR A 243 2.72 -9.74 3.80
CA THR A 243 2.43 -9.85 5.24
C THR A 243 3.47 -10.73 5.93
N PRO A 244 4.08 -10.27 7.05
CA PRO A 244 5.12 -11.02 7.74
C PRO A 244 4.64 -12.42 8.18
N SER A 245 5.54 -13.42 8.17
CA SER A 245 5.19 -14.83 8.40
C SER A 245 4.37 -15.07 9.68
N ARG A 246 4.70 -14.35 10.77
CA ARG A 246 3.98 -14.36 12.05
C ARG A 246 2.48 -14.06 11.90
N TYR A 247 2.12 -13.10 11.04
CA TYR A 247 0.73 -12.67 10.84
C TYR A 247 0.08 -13.34 9.62
N ARG A 248 0.88 -13.83 8.66
CA ARG A 248 0.41 -14.47 7.42
C ARG A 248 -0.46 -15.70 7.68
N TYR A 249 -0.01 -16.58 8.58
CA TYR A 249 -0.70 -17.83 8.92
C TYR A 249 -1.64 -17.71 10.13
N SER A 250 -1.71 -16.53 10.76
CA SER A 250 -2.66 -16.27 11.85
C SER A 250 -4.09 -16.12 11.31
N LYS A 251 -5.09 -16.26 12.20
CA LYS A 251 -6.54 -16.07 11.92
C LYS A 251 -6.91 -14.64 11.47
N CYS A 252 -5.95 -13.73 11.40
CA CYS A 252 -6.13 -12.35 10.97
C CYS A 252 -6.62 -12.28 9.51
N ARG A 253 -7.61 -11.43 9.25
CA ARG A 253 -8.18 -11.22 7.91
C ARG A 253 -7.30 -10.23 7.13
N LYS A 254 -6.81 -10.63 5.95
CA LYS A 254 -5.96 -9.78 5.07
C LYS A 254 -6.73 -9.10 3.94
N TRP A 255 -7.94 -9.58 3.66
CA TRP A 255 -8.81 -9.01 2.63
C TRP A 255 -9.26 -7.55 2.90
N PRO A 256 -9.40 -7.03 4.14
CA PRO A 256 -9.91 -5.67 4.34
C PRO A 256 -8.98 -4.60 3.76
N GLY A 257 -7.68 -4.72 3.98
CA GLY A 257 -6.68 -3.80 3.43
C GLY A 257 -6.56 -3.90 1.91
N ALA A 258 -6.66 -5.10 1.35
CA ALA A 258 -6.68 -5.29 -0.10
C ALA A 258 -7.93 -4.66 -0.72
N LEU A 259 -9.11 -4.91 -0.13
CA LEU A 259 -10.38 -4.33 -0.58
C LEU A 259 -10.38 -2.81 -0.51
N PHE A 260 -9.91 -2.26 0.61
CA PHE A 260 -9.73 -0.82 0.76
C PHE A 260 -8.83 -0.26 -0.33
N THR A 261 -7.68 -0.89 -0.58
CA THR A 261 -6.72 -0.44 -1.59
C THR A 261 -7.31 -0.51 -2.99
N THR A 262 -8.07 -1.56 -3.32
CA THR A 262 -8.81 -1.65 -4.59
C THR A 262 -9.83 -0.54 -4.74
N ALA A 263 -10.68 -0.32 -3.72
CA ALA A 263 -11.69 0.73 -3.75
C ALA A 263 -11.06 2.13 -3.85
N TRP A 264 -9.96 2.35 -3.13
CA TRP A 264 -9.17 3.58 -3.20
C TRP A 264 -8.58 3.77 -4.60
N TRP A 265 -8.00 2.73 -5.19
CA TRP A 265 -7.45 2.78 -6.54
C TRP A 265 -8.52 3.16 -7.55
N VAL A 266 -9.67 2.50 -7.55
CA VAL A 266 -10.80 2.79 -8.45
C VAL A 266 -11.31 4.21 -8.24
N SER A 267 -11.37 4.67 -6.99
CA SER A 267 -11.78 6.05 -6.68
C SER A 267 -10.76 7.06 -7.21
N ALA A 268 -9.46 6.79 -7.04
CA ALA A 268 -8.38 7.64 -7.52
C ALA A 268 -8.38 7.73 -9.05
N THR A 269 -8.56 6.61 -9.76
CA THR A 269 -8.61 6.60 -11.24
C THR A 269 -9.85 7.32 -11.78
N ALA A 270 -10.97 7.32 -11.05
CA ALA A 270 -12.18 8.05 -11.44
C ALA A 270 -12.11 9.55 -11.11
N LEU A 271 -11.57 9.92 -9.94
CA LEU A 271 -11.60 11.30 -9.43
C LEU A 271 -10.41 12.13 -9.92
N LEU A 272 -9.21 11.56 -9.99
CA LEU A 272 -7.99 12.31 -10.30
C LEU A 272 -8.08 13.02 -11.66
N PRO A 273 -8.55 12.40 -12.76
CA PRO A 273 -8.68 13.10 -14.05
C PRO A 273 -9.66 14.28 -13.99
N VAL A 274 -10.75 14.15 -13.22
CA VAL A 274 -11.75 15.22 -13.04
C VAL A 274 -11.18 16.38 -12.23
N ILE A 275 -10.35 16.08 -11.24
CA ILE A 275 -9.66 17.12 -10.45
C ILE A 275 -8.65 17.84 -11.33
N LEU A 276 -7.83 17.10 -12.10
CA LEU A 276 -6.81 17.66 -12.98
C LEU A 276 -7.41 18.52 -14.10
N SER A 277 -8.54 18.12 -14.68
CA SER A 277 -9.20 18.91 -15.73
C SER A 277 -9.75 20.25 -15.22
N ARG A 278 -10.08 20.35 -13.92
CA ARG A 278 -10.51 21.59 -13.27
C ARG A 278 -9.36 22.54 -12.95
N LEU A 279 -8.13 22.05 -12.84
CA LEU A 279 -6.92 22.85 -12.60
C LEU A 279 -6.41 23.55 -13.88
N GLY A 280 -7.31 23.91 -14.79
CA GLY A 280 -7.03 24.37 -16.15
C GLY A 280 -5.77 25.24 -16.28
N GLY A 281 -4.94 24.93 -17.28
CA GLY A 281 -3.67 25.64 -17.49
C GLY A 281 -2.43 24.96 -16.90
N TYR A 282 -2.57 23.81 -16.23
CA TYR A 282 -1.42 23.04 -15.75
C TYR A 282 -0.46 22.63 -16.88
N ASP A 283 -1.02 22.14 -17.99
CA ASP A 283 -0.25 21.80 -19.19
C ASP A 283 0.42 23.03 -19.83
N LEU A 284 -0.22 24.20 -19.75
CA LEU A 284 0.33 25.48 -20.24
C LEU A 284 1.50 25.98 -19.37
N THR A 285 1.47 25.70 -18.06
CA THR A 285 2.48 26.19 -17.11
C THR A 285 3.72 25.28 -17.07
N TYR A 286 3.51 23.95 -17.12
CA TYR A 286 4.58 22.97 -16.97
C TYR A 286 4.98 22.27 -18.28
N GLY A 287 4.26 22.49 -19.38
CA GLY A 287 4.60 21.99 -20.70
C GLY A 287 4.83 20.48 -20.73
N SER A 288 5.95 20.05 -21.32
CA SER A 288 6.33 18.63 -21.42
C SER A 288 6.56 17.94 -20.07
N LEU A 289 6.78 18.70 -18.99
CA LEU A 289 7.00 18.15 -17.65
C LEU A 289 5.68 17.82 -16.94
N ALA A 290 4.55 18.35 -17.42
CA ALA A 290 3.22 18.15 -16.83
C ALA A 290 2.88 16.66 -16.71
N GLY A 291 3.14 15.88 -17.75
CA GLY A 291 2.85 14.45 -17.77
C GLY A 291 3.60 13.65 -16.71
N VAL A 292 4.88 13.96 -16.48
CA VAL A 292 5.70 13.29 -15.45
C VAL A 292 5.17 13.61 -14.05
N VAL A 293 4.83 14.87 -13.79
CA VAL A 293 4.33 15.29 -12.47
C VAL A 293 2.95 14.69 -12.20
N ILE A 294 2.07 14.66 -13.21
CA ILE A 294 0.75 14.02 -13.09
C ILE A 294 0.91 12.53 -12.79
N MET A 295 1.84 11.84 -13.46
CA MET A 295 2.10 10.43 -13.23
C MET A 295 2.69 10.17 -11.82
N LEU A 296 3.61 11.03 -11.35
CA LEU A 296 4.12 10.97 -9.98
C LEU A 296 3.00 11.16 -8.97
N LEU A 297 2.14 12.17 -9.17
CA LEU A 297 0.98 12.42 -8.32
C LEU A 297 0.03 11.21 -8.31
N PHE A 298 -0.24 10.63 -9.48
CA PHE A 298 -1.06 9.43 -9.60
C PHE A 298 -0.50 8.27 -8.77
N PHE A 299 0.77 7.90 -8.99
CA PHE A 299 1.37 6.80 -8.23
C PHE A 299 1.51 7.11 -6.73
N TYR A 300 1.67 8.38 -6.37
CA TYR A 300 1.68 8.81 -4.98
C TYR A 300 0.33 8.60 -4.31
N VAL A 301 -0.77 9.01 -4.96
CA VAL A 301 -2.14 8.78 -4.44
C VAL A 301 -2.42 7.29 -4.32
N ILE A 302 -2.04 6.50 -5.31
CA ILE A 302 -2.13 5.04 -5.26
C ILE A 302 -1.31 4.47 -4.10
N GLY A 303 -0.08 4.93 -3.94
CA GLY A 303 0.83 4.51 -2.88
C GLY A 303 0.27 4.81 -1.49
N LEU A 304 -0.37 5.98 -1.29
CA LEU A 304 -1.05 6.32 -0.04
C LEU A 304 -2.17 5.33 0.29
N GLY A 305 -2.96 4.92 -0.71
CA GLY A 305 -3.98 3.89 -0.54
C GLY A 305 -3.41 2.55 -0.10
N LEU A 306 -2.32 2.12 -0.73
CA LEU A 306 -1.63 0.87 -0.40
C LEU A 306 -1.01 0.92 1.01
N VAL A 307 -0.36 2.02 1.39
CA VAL A 307 0.20 2.22 2.73
C VAL A 307 -0.92 2.22 3.78
N PHE A 308 -2.01 2.95 3.55
CA PHE A 308 -3.17 2.94 4.45
C PHE A 308 -3.75 1.52 4.57
N GLY A 309 -3.92 0.80 3.46
CA GLY A 309 -4.38 -0.59 3.47
C GLY A 309 -3.47 -1.51 4.28
N ALA A 310 -2.14 -1.33 4.19
CA ALA A 310 -1.18 -2.10 4.98
C ALA A 310 -1.35 -1.83 6.49
N HIS A 311 -1.45 -0.56 6.89
CA HIS A 311 -1.70 -0.19 8.28
C HIS A 311 -3.08 -0.63 8.78
N LEU A 312 -4.11 -0.60 7.93
CA LEU A 312 -5.43 -1.11 8.24
C LEU A 312 -5.38 -2.60 8.59
N ASN A 313 -4.70 -3.40 7.78
CA ASN A 313 -4.51 -4.83 8.07
C ASN A 313 -3.67 -5.08 9.32
N ALA A 314 -2.62 -4.29 9.54
CA ALA A 314 -1.80 -4.41 10.74
C ALA A 314 -2.59 -4.08 12.01
N ALA A 315 -3.38 -3.01 11.99
CA ALA A 315 -4.26 -2.64 13.09
C ALA A 315 -5.30 -3.72 13.39
N LEU A 316 -5.86 -4.37 12.35
CA LEU A 316 -6.77 -5.50 12.50
C LEU A 316 -6.09 -6.78 13.01
N ALA A 317 -4.80 -6.95 12.78
CA ALA A 317 -4.04 -8.12 13.20
C ALA A 317 -3.65 -8.06 14.70
N GLU A 318 -3.50 -6.86 15.24
CA GLU A 318 -3.27 -6.61 16.66
C GLU A 318 -4.39 -5.73 17.23
N PRO A 319 -5.61 -6.31 17.40
CA PRO A 319 -6.70 -5.57 18.01
C PRO A 319 -6.28 -5.09 19.41
N PRO A 320 -6.67 -3.88 19.82
CA PRO A 320 -6.41 -3.40 21.18
C PRO A 320 -6.93 -4.45 22.17
N GLU A 321 -6.11 -4.82 23.16
CA GLU A 321 -6.49 -5.83 24.16
C GLU A 321 -7.85 -5.46 24.76
N THR A 322 -8.89 -6.22 24.40
CA THR A 322 -10.11 -6.25 25.18
C THR A 322 -9.73 -6.89 26.50
N THR A 323 -9.60 -6.09 27.55
CA THR A 323 -9.61 -6.57 28.93
C THR A 323 -10.98 -7.20 29.16
N LEU A 324 -11.16 -8.43 28.69
CA LEU A 324 -12.20 -9.30 29.20
C LEU A 324 -11.80 -9.53 30.65
N GLU A 325 -12.65 -9.09 31.57
CA GLU A 325 -12.64 -9.54 32.95
C GLU A 325 -12.33 -11.05 32.95
N GLN A 326 -11.12 -11.41 33.38
CA GLN A 326 -11.06 -12.59 34.22
C GLN A 326 -11.93 -12.20 35.42
N PRO A 327 -13.07 -12.86 35.68
CA PRO A 327 -13.64 -12.74 37.01
C PRO A 327 -12.49 -13.10 37.94
N ALA A 328 -12.21 -12.23 38.91
CA ALA A 328 -11.35 -12.58 40.01
C ALA A 328 -11.92 -13.89 40.55
N THR A 329 -11.31 -15.02 40.20
CA THR A 329 -11.58 -16.28 40.88
C THR A 329 -11.16 -15.98 42.30
N ASP A 330 -12.18 -15.84 43.14
CA ASP A 330 -12.08 -15.54 44.54
C ASP A 330 -10.90 -16.28 45.16
N MET A 331 -10.07 -15.49 45.83
CA MET A 331 -9.33 -15.96 46.99
C MET A 331 -10.33 -16.54 48.00
N GLN A 332 -10.69 -17.82 47.89
CA GLN A 332 -11.16 -18.65 48.99
C GLN A 332 -10.81 -20.12 48.68
N VAL A 333 -9.67 -20.60 49.17
CA VAL A 333 -9.50 -21.56 50.29
C VAL A 333 -8.00 -21.68 50.56
#